data_AF-A0A1C3XHB4-F1
#
_entry.id   AF-A0A1C3XHB4-F1
#
_cell.length_a   1.000
_cell.length_b   1.000
_cell.length_c   1.000
_cell.angle_alpha   90.00
_cell.angle_beta   90.00
_cell.angle_gamma   90.00
#
_symmetry.space_group_name_H-M   'P 1'
#
loop_
_entity.id
_entity.type
_entity.pdbx_description
1 polymer ?
#
loop_
_entity_poly.entity_id
_entity_poly.type
_entity_poly.pdbx_seq_one_letter_code
_entity_poly.pdbx_strand_id
1 'polypeptide(L)'
;MAQQYIGTGRLSTHQSKAYTGTAGTIDNAIGSSVYKVRVVVTSAAYVKVGDSPTATSSDVYMAADAPEYFSCTPGQKVSAIQVSAGGTLHVTEIV
;
A
#
# COMPACT_ATOMS: atom_id res chain seq x y z
N MET A 1 3.30 15.58 12.22
CA MET A 1 4.39 14.70 11.77
C MET A 1 4.54 13.56 12.77
N ALA A 2 3.79 12.47 12.62
CA ALA A 2 3.99 11.27 13.41
C ALA A 2 4.51 10.18 12.47
N GLN A 3 5.81 10.19 12.18
CA GLN A 3 6.44 9.06 11.52
C GLN A 3 6.59 7.97 12.58
N GLN A 4 5.76 6.93 12.48
CA GLN A 4 5.92 5.73 13.30
C GLN A 4 7.29 5.12 13.00
N TYR A 5 8.28 5.34 13.88
CA TYR A 5 9.60 4.73 13.76
C TYR A 5 9.58 3.33 14.37
N ILE A 6 9.49 2.29 13.53
CA ILE A 6 9.60 0.89 13.94
C ILE A 6 10.71 0.21 13.14
N GLY A 7 11.94 0.46 13.56
CA GLY A 7 13.11 -0.37 13.26
C GLY A 7 13.74 -0.19 11.87
N THR A 8 15.05 -0.47 11.82
CA THR A 8 15.91 -0.40 10.63
C THR A 8 15.60 -1.54 9.65
N GLY A 9 14.43 -1.56 9.04
CA GLY A 9 14.11 -2.50 7.96
C GLY A 9 14.76 -2.07 6.64
N ARG A 10 15.37 -3.02 5.92
CA ARG A 10 15.98 -2.74 4.60
C ARG A 10 14.88 -2.64 3.56
N LEU A 11 15.02 -1.69 2.63
CA LEU A 11 14.14 -1.60 1.47
C LEU A 11 14.48 -2.73 0.50
N SER A 12 13.44 -3.40 0.00
CA SER A 12 13.52 -4.42 -1.04
C SER A 12 12.63 -4.01 -2.23
N THR A 13 12.01 -4.99 -2.90
CA THR A 13 11.17 -4.82 -4.09
C THR A 13 10.18 -3.68 -3.93
N HIS A 14 10.13 -2.81 -4.94
CA HIS A 14 9.13 -1.75 -5.08
C HIS A 14 8.20 -2.07 -6.24
N GLN A 15 6.93 -1.72 -6.07
CA GLN A 15 5.91 -1.75 -7.10
C GLN A 15 5.07 -0.48 -7.03
N SER A 16 4.55 -0.04 -8.16
CA SER A 16 3.55 1.02 -8.21
C SER A 16 2.36 0.65 -9.08
N LYS A 17 1.21 1.21 -8.76
CA LYS A 17 -0.04 1.01 -9.51
C LYS A 17 -0.86 2.28 -9.54
N ALA A 18 -1.37 2.65 -10.71
CA ALA A 18 -2.37 3.69 -10.81
C ALA A 18 -3.70 3.22 -10.20
N TYR A 19 -4.37 4.12 -9.48
CA TYR A 19 -5.75 3.94 -9.04
C TYR A 19 -6.58 5.15 -9.46
N THR A 20 -7.86 4.93 -9.72
CA THR A 20 -8.83 5.96 -10.09
C THR A 20 -10.12 5.71 -9.29
N GLY A 21 -11.30 5.96 -9.89
CA GLY A 21 -12.57 5.42 -9.40
C GLY A 21 -12.64 3.89 -9.44
N THR A 22 -11.68 3.25 -10.11
CA THR A 22 -11.44 1.81 -10.03
C THR A 22 -10.20 1.53 -9.18
N ALA A 23 -10.29 0.51 -8.32
CA ALA A 23 -9.18 0.12 -7.46
C ALA A 23 -7.97 -0.34 -8.28
N GLY A 24 -6.80 0.18 -7.92
CA GLY A 24 -5.50 -0.28 -8.42
C GLY A 24 -4.86 -1.23 -7.41
N THR A 25 -4.53 -2.44 -7.82
CA THR A 25 -3.81 -3.44 -7.01
C THR A 25 -2.46 -3.73 -7.63
N ILE A 26 -1.40 -3.82 -6.82
CA ILE A 26 -0.06 -4.19 -7.30
C ILE A 26 -0.07 -5.55 -8.02
N ASP A 27 0.75 -5.69 -9.05
CA ASP A 27 0.68 -6.82 -9.98
C ASP A 27 1.25 -8.11 -9.38
N ASN A 28 2.38 -8.00 -8.67
CA ASN A 28 3.02 -9.13 -8.01
C ASN A 28 2.69 -9.16 -6.52
N ALA A 29 2.49 -10.36 -5.99
CA ALA A 29 2.37 -10.57 -4.56
C ALA A 29 3.65 -10.15 -3.82
N ILE A 30 3.48 -9.74 -2.56
CA ILE A 30 4.57 -9.50 -1.62
C ILE A 30 5.36 -10.81 -1.41
N GLY A 31 6.68 -10.70 -1.40
CA GLY A 31 7.62 -11.83 -1.33
C GLY A 31 7.39 -12.77 -0.14
N SER A 32 7.80 -14.03 -0.32
CA SER A 32 7.51 -15.16 0.58
C SER A 32 8.08 -15.06 2.01
N SER A 33 8.95 -14.08 2.29
CA SER A 33 9.53 -13.85 3.62
C SER A 33 9.35 -12.41 4.12
N VAL A 34 8.39 -11.68 3.54
CA VAL A 34 8.13 -10.27 3.84
C VAL A 34 6.85 -10.13 4.65
N TYR A 35 6.96 -9.51 5.83
CA TYR A 35 5.85 -9.35 6.78
C TYR A 35 5.46 -7.89 7.01
N LYS A 36 6.13 -6.97 6.30
CA LYS A 36 5.92 -5.53 6.41
C LYS A 36 6.11 -4.86 5.06
N VAL A 37 5.27 -3.87 4.80
CA VAL A 37 5.36 -3.02 3.61
C VAL A 37 5.27 -1.56 4.01
N ARG A 38 6.03 -0.71 3.32
CA ARG A 38 5.81 0.74 3.29
C ARG A 38 4.85 1.04 2.14
N VAL A 39 3.80 1.79 2.43
CA VAL A 39 2.83 2.25 1.43
C VAL A 39 2.85 3.77 1.37
N VAL A 40 2.68 4.33 0.17
CA VAL A 40 2.44 5.77 -0.08
C VAL A 40 1.44 5.89 -1.22
N VAL A 41 0.56 6.88 -1.15
CA VAL A 41 -0.37 7.24 -2.22
C VAL A 41 -0.15 8.70 -2.63
N THR A 42 -0.19 9.02 -3.93
CA THR A 42 0.05 10.40 -4.42
C THR A 42 -1.20 11.29 -4.36
N SER A 43 -2.37 10.73 -4.07
CA SER A 43 -3.60 11.43 -3.72
C SER A 43 -4.27 10.67 -2.57
N ALA A 44 -5.20 11.30 -1.84
CA ALA A 44 -5.88 10.58 -0.75
C ALA A 44 -6.66 9.37 -1.29
N ALA A 45 -6.50 8.22 -0.64
CA ALA A 45 -7.04 6.94 -1.09
C ALA A 45 -7.54 6.10 0.09
N TYR A 46 -8.39 5.12 -0.20
CA TYR A 46 -8.68 4.03 0.72
C TYR A 46 -7.81 2.81 0.36
N VAL A 47 -7.15 2.21 1.33
CA VAL A 47 -6.13 1.17 1.14
C VAL A 47 -6.53 -0.14 1.81
N LYS A 48 -6.21 -1.26 1.16
CA LYS A 48 -6.49 -2.61 1.64
C LYS A 48 -5.32 -3.56 1.37
N VAL A 49 -4.97 -4.37 2.36
CA VAL A 49 -4.02 -5.49 2.24
C VAL A 49 -4.77 -6.82 2.31
N GLY A 50 -4.43 -7.78 1.46
CA GLY A 50 -5.07 -9.11 1.45
C GLY A 50 -4.58 -10.01 0.31
N ASP A 51 -5.09 -11.23 0.19
CA ASP A 51 -4.61 -12.21 -0.82
C ASP A 51 -5.02 -11.84 -2.26
N SER A 52 -6.21 -11.26 -2.41
CA SER A 52 -6.73 -10.72 -3.69
C SER A 52 -7.57 -9.48 -3.42
N PRO A 53 -6.94 -8.41 -2.92
CA PRO A 53 -7.67 -7.26 -2.40
C PRO A 53 -8.19 -6.40 -3.55
N THR A 54 -9.42 -5.93 -3.37
CA THR A 54 -10.01 -4.81 -4.10
C THR A 54 -10.39 -3.77 -3.06
N ALA A 55 -9.71 -2.63 -3.06
CA ALA A 55 -10.02 -1.55 -2.13
C ALA A 55 -11.36 -0.87 -2.48
N THR A 56 -12.06 -0.43 -1.44
CA THR A 56 -13.37 0.22 -1.49
C THR A 56 -13.39 1.42 -0.54
N SER A 57 -14.43 2.25 -0.60
CA SER A 57 -14.60 3.40 0.30
C SER A 57 -14.85 3.04 1.77
N SER A 58 -14.98 1.75 2.09
CA SER A 58 -15.11 1.25 3.47
C SER A 58 -13.78 0.78 4.07
N ASP A 59 -12.70 0.76 3.28
CA ASP A 59 -11.36 0.37 3.76
C ASP A 59 -10.62 1.58 4.38
N VAL A 60 -9.35 1.41 4.73
CA VAL A 60 -8.60 2.37 5.56
C VAL A 60 -8.28 3.63 4.76
N TYR A 61 -8.70 4.81 5.26
CA TYR A 61 -8.29 6.09 4.69
C TYR A 61 -6.78 6.31 4.88
N MET A 62 -6.12 6.75 3.81
CA MET A 62 -4.72 7.13 3.81
C MET A 62 -4.55 8.51 3.16
N ALA A 63 -3.82 9.39 3.83
CA ALA A 63 -3.52 10.72 3.32
C ALA A 63 -2.50 10.66 2.16
N ALA A 64 -2.56 11.65 1.26
CA ALA A 64 -1.59 11.79 0.18
C ALA A 64 -0.18 12.10 0.72
N ASP A 65 0.84 11.56 0.04
CA ASP A 65 2.27 11.82 0.25
C ASP A 65 2.77 11.57 1.69
N ALA A 66 1.98 10.84 2.48
CA ALA A 66 2.28 10.45 3.85
C ALA A 66 2.56 8.94 3.89
N PRO A 67 3.81 8.52 4.12
CA PRO A 67 4.11 7.09 4.22
C PRO A 67 3.56 6.45 5.48
N GLU A 68 2.95 5.29 5.30
CA GLU A 68 2.52 4.41 6.38
C GLU A 68 3.14 3.02 6.20
N TYR A 69 3.23 2.27 7.30
CA TYR A 69 3.78 0.92 7.30
C TYR A 69 2.73 -0.06 7.78
N PHE A 70 2.47 -1.08 6.98
CA PHE A 70 1.47 -2.11 7.29
C PHE A 70 2.14 -3.46 7.48
N SER A 71 1.67 -4.20 8.48
CA SER A 71 1.95 -5.64 8.55
C SER A 71 1.18 -6.36 7.43
N CYS A 72 1.80 -7.38 6.88
CA CYS A 72 1.20 -8.25 5.87
C CYS A 72 1.58 -9.72 6.12
N THR A 73 0.85 -10.63 5.49
CA THR A 73 1.28 -12.02 5.33
C THR A 73 1.99 -12.16 3.99
N PRO A 74 3.09 -12.93 3.90
CA PRO A 74 3.73 -13.22 2.62
C PRO A 74 2.73 -13.75 1.58
N GLY A 75 2.85 -13.31 0.33
CA GLY A 75 1.92 -13.66 -0.74
C GLY A 75 0.73 -12.70 -0.89
N GLN A 76 0.49 -11.79 0.07
CA GLN A 76 -0.58 -10.79 -0.05
C GLN A 76 -0.23 -9.68 -1.04
N LYS A 77 -1.22 -8.88 -1.40
CA LYS A 77 -1.11 -7.68 -2.23
C LYS A 77 -1.67 -6.48 -1.48
N VAL A 78 -1.42 -5.29 -2.05
CA VAL A 78 -1.99 -4.03 -1.59
C VAL A 78 -2.80 -3.40 -2.73
N SER A 79 -3.99 -2.92 -2.39
CA SER A 79 -4.92 -2.25 -3.28
C SER A 79 -5.24 -0.86 -2.75
N ALA A 80 -5.48 0.10 -3.66
CA ALA A 80 -5.93 1.43 -3.33
C ALA A 80 -7.05 1.89 -4.29
N ILE A 81 -7.98 2.70 -3.79
CA ILE A 81 -9.02 3.36 -4.58
C ILE A 81 -9.11 4.83 -4.18
N GLN A 82 -9.41 5.72 -5.13
CA GLN A 82 -9.45 7.15 -4.86
C GLN A 82 -10.49 7.52 -3.80
N VAL A 83 -10.16 8.50 -2.95
CA VAL A 83 -11.18 9.20 -2.16
C VAL A 83 -11.96 10.18 -3.04
N SER A 84 -11.24 10.98 -3.84
CA SER A 84 -11.85 12.00 -4.71
C SER A 84 -11.20 12.12 -6.10
N ALA A 85 -9.89 11.87 -6.22
CA ALA A 85 -9.15 11.94 -7.48
C ALA A 85 -8.12 10.81 -7.57
N GLY A 86 -7.86 10.35 -8.80
CA GLY A 86 -6.91 9.28 -9.06
C GLY A 86 -5.49 9.62 -8.64
N GLY A 87 -4.66 8.61 -8.53
CA GLY A 87 -3.27 8.74 -8.11
C GLY A 87 -2.48 7.46 -8.31
N THR A 88 -1.31 7.39 -7.70
CA THR A 88 -0.42 6.23 -7.76
C THR A 88 -0.19 5.66 -6.38
N LEU A 89 -0.46 4.37 -6.21
CA LEU A 89 -0.10 3.57 -5.07
C LEU A 89 1.36 3.15 -5.23
N HIS A 90 2.19 3.38 -4.22
CA HIS A 90 3.56 2.90 -4.12
C HIS A 90 3.67 1.94 -2.95
N VAL A 91 4.21 0.76 -3.19
CA VAL A 91 4.41 -0.28 -2.18
C VAL A 91 5.85 -0.72 -2.23
N THR A 92 6.52 -0.71 -1.08
CA THR A 92 7.90 -1.17 -0.93
C THR A 92 7.96 -2.21 0.17
N GLU A 93 8.51 -3.39 -0.15
CA GLU A 93 8.78 -4.44 0.82
C GLU A 93 9.84 -4.01 1.84
N ILE A 94 9.63 -4.40 3.10
CA ILE A 94 10.56 -4.14 4.20
C ILE A 94 11.05 -5.48 4.76
N VAL A 95 12.35 -5.73 4.69
CA VAL A 95 13.03 -6.97 5.12
C VAL A 95 14.05 -6.77 6.23
#